data_AF-A0A0C9ZBA8-F1
#
_entry.id   AF-A0A0C9ZBA8-F1
#
_cell.length_a   1.000
_cell.length_b   1.000
_cell.length_c   1.000
_cell.angle_alpha   90.00
_cell.angle_beta   90.00
_cell.angle_gamma   90.00
#
_symmetry.space_group_name_H-M   'P 1'
#
loop_
_entity.id
_entity.type
_entity.pdbx_description
1 polymer ?
#
loop_
_entity_poly.entity_id
_entity_poly.type
_entity_poly.pdbx_seq_one_letter_code
_entity_poly.pdbx_strand_id
1 'polypeptide(L)'
;MLQDLSHMDRITQLQDEIQRILVIMSSSIAYLTTRSTFLQVSEEIPITKQRNPDKFDPPEVFEANKRELVDDLIMKAKQIEVLIQSLPAPEPEEQQAKRLQELESEMTVANQEYTQAVERAKKLHNQFSELLRTMLDSADIEASLLSKQRSI
;
A
#
# COMPACT_ATOMS: atom_id res chain seq x y z
N MET A 1 -4.37 -14.24 4.55
CA MET A 1 -3.30 -13.22 4.66
C MET A 1 -3.03 -12.65 3.26
N LEU A 2 -4.03 -11.96 2.69
CA LEU A 2 -4.02 -11.35 1.34
C LEU A 2 -4.29 -9.82 1.41
N GLN A 3 -4.04 -9.23 2.58
CA GLN A 3 -3.75 -7.81 2.76
C GLN A 3 -2.24 -7.69 2.45
N ASP A 4 -1.74 -7.11 1.38
CA ASP A 4 -2.01 -5.77 0.89
C ASP A 4 -1.67 -5.63 -0.61
N LEU A 5 -2.62 -5.97 -1.49
CA LEU A 5 -2.56 -5.66 -2.92
C LEU A 5 -2.97 -4.19 -3.24
N SER A 6 -2.79 -3.25 -2.30
CA SER A 6 -3.13 -1.83 -2.55
C SER A 6 -2.24 -0.83 -1.78
N HIS A 7 -0.96 -1.15 -1.61
CA HIS A 7 0.03 -0.10 -1.44
C HIS A 7 0.59 0.19 -2.84
N MET A 8 0.54 1.44 -3.28
CA MET A 8 1.08 1.93 -4.55
C MET A 8 2.41 1.24 -4.91
N ASP A 9 2.70 0.97 -6.18
CA ASP A 9 3.98 0.32 -6.55
C ASP A 9 5.17 1.10 -5.97
N ARG A 10 6.22 0.39 -5.50
CA ARG A 10 7.38 1.02 -4.83
C ARG A 10 8.12 1.97 -5.75
N ILE A 11 8.13 1.69 -7.06
CA ILE A 11 8.72 2.60 -8.06
C ILE A 11 7.85 3.86 -8.18
N THR A 12 6.53 3.72 -8.22
CA THR A 12 5.61 4.87 -8.23
C THR A 12 5.75 5.71 -6.95
N GLN A 13 5.86 5.07 -5.77
CA GLN A 13 6.13 5.77 -4.51
C GLN A 13 7.45 6.55 -4.55
N LEU A 14 8.52 5.93 -5.07
CA LEU A 14 9.81 6.60 -5.21
C LEU A 14 9.72 7.80 -6.16
N GLN A 15 9.02 7.65 -7.28
CA GLN A 15 8.81 8.74 -8.22
C GLN A 15 8.08 9.92 -7.56
N ASP A 16 7.02 9.65 -6.81
CA ASP A 16 6.26 10.69 -6.11
C ASP A 16 7.09 11.40 -5.04
N GLU A 17 7.89 10.68 -4.27
CA GLU A 17 8.77 11.28 -3.26
C GLU A 17 9.89 12.11 -3.88
N ILE A 18 10.42 11.71 -5.03
CA ILE A 18 11.37 12.53 -5.82
C ILE A 18 10.67 13.80 -6.34
N GLN A 19 9.43 13.69 -6.81
CA GLN A 19 8.70 14.89 -7.24
C GLN A 19 8.44 15.84 -6.06
N ARG A 20 8.10 15.31 -4.88
CA ARG A 20 7.89 16.10 -3.66
C ARG A 20 9.15 16.80 -3.20
N ILE A 21 10.32 16.15 -3.23
CA ILE A 21 11.57 16.80 -2.82
C ILE A 21 11.91 17.97 -3.75
N LEU A 22 11.65 17.84 -5.06
CA LEU A 22 11.85 18.93 -6.03
C LEU A 22 10.89 20.11 -5.77
N VAL A 23 9.63 19.83 -5.43
CA VAL A 23 8.66 20.86 -5.05
C VAL A 23 9.09 21.59 -3.78
N ILE A 24 9.56 20.86 -2.76
CA ILE A 24 10.08 21.44 -1.51
C ILE A 24 11.29 22.33 -1.81
N MET A 25 12.24 21.87 -2.65
CA MET A 25 13.41 22.65 -3.04
C MET A 25 13.03 23.96 -3.73
N SER A 26 12.15 23.91 -4.74
CA SER A 26 11.72 25.12 -5.45
C SER A 26 10.96 26.10 -4.54
N SER A 27 10.10 25.58 -3.66
CA SER A 27 9.35 26.37 -2.67
C SER A 27 10.28 26.99 -1.63
N SER A 28 11.32 26.28 -1.21
CA SER A 28 12.35 26.78 -0.29
C SER A 28 13.12 27.95 -0.90
N ILE A 29 13.55 27.82 -2.16
CA ILE A 29 14.23 28.91 -2.88
C ILE A 29 13.29 30.11 -3.05
N ALA A 30 12.03 29.88 -3.41
CA ALA A 30 11.02 30.93 -3.51
C ALA A 30 10.82 31.63 -2.18
N TYR A 31 10.73 30.90 -1.07
CA TYR A 31 10.59 31.47 0.27
C TYR A 31 11.80 32.32 0.66
N LEU A 32 13.02 31.80 0.51
CA LEU A 32 14.26 32.51 0.85
C LEU A 32 14.44 33.81 0.05
N THR A 33 14.06 33.81 -1.22
CA THR A 33 14.19 34.99 -2.10
C THR A 33 13.05 36.01 -1.88
N THR A 34 11.85 35.55 -1.55
CA THR A 34 10.69 36.44 -1.40
C THR A 34 10.53 37.01 -0.01
N ARG A 35 10.99 36.32 1.05
CA ARG A 35 10.81 36.73 2.45
C ARG A 35 12.07 37.30 3.11
N SER A 36 13.19 37.36 2.38
CA SER A 36 14.41 38.00 2.87
C SER A 36 14.31 39.54 2.88
N THR A 37 14.97 40.13 3.88
CA THR A 37 15.15 41.57 4.04
C THR A 37 16.58 42.00 3.69
N PHE A 38 16.79 43.30 3.47
CA PHE A 38 18.12 43.84 3.20
C PHE A 38 18.92 43.94 4.51
N LEU A 39 20.16 43.43 4.50
CA LEU A 39 21.10 43.61 5.60
C LEU A 39 22.01 44.80 5.32
N GLN A 40 22.28 45.61 6.34
CA GLN A 40 23.27 46.68 6.27
C GLN A 40 24.67 46.05 6.31
N VAL A 41 25.45 46.24 5.26
CA VAL A 41 26.82 45.68 5.15
C VAL A 41 27.88 46.65 5.69
N SER A 42 27.61 47.96 5.66
CA SER A 42 28.49 49.00 6.21
C SER A 42 27.69 50.00 7.05
N GLU A 43 28.18 50.31 8.24
CA GLU A 43 27.57 51.29 9.17
C GLU A 43 27.52 52.70 8.58
N GLU A 44 28.45 53.03 7.66
CA GLU A 44 28.56 54.35 7.03
C GLU A 44 27.52 54.59 5.93
N ILE A 45 26.89 53.53 5.40
CA ILE A 45 25.92 53.63 4.31
C ILE A 45 24.52 53.28 4.84
N PRO A 46 23.65 54.28 5.05
CA PRO A 46 22.29 54.03 5.54
C PRO A 46 21.44 53.29 4.50
N ILE A 47 20.61 52.36 4.96
CA ILE A 47 19.67 51.62 4.10
C ILE A 47 18.62 52.60 3.54
N THR A 48 18.66 52.83 2.22
CA THR A 48 17.74 53.76 1.53
C THR A 48 16.45 53.09 1.03
N LYS A 49 16.36 51.76 1.08
CA LYS A 49 15.18 50.99 0.66
C LYS A 49 14.81 49.97 1.73
N GLN A 50 13.66 50.19 2.36
CA GLN A 50 13.03 49.21 3.23
C GLN A 50 11.95 48.46 2.45
N ARG A 51 11.96 47.14 2.54
CA ARG A 51 10.89 46.31 1.98
C ARG A 51 9.63 46.50 2.84
N ASN A 52 8.45 46.44 2.24
CA ASN A 52 7.20 46.51 3.00
C ASN A 52 7.22 45.45 4.12
N PRO A 53 6.94 45.81 5.40
CA PRO A 53 6.92 44.89 6.54
C PRO A 53 6.04 43.66 6.34
N ASP A 54 5.00 43.72 5.51
CA ASP A 54 4.15 42.55 5.21
C ASP A 54 4.83 41.52 4.28
N LYS A 55 5.96 41.89 3.67
CA LYS A 55 6.67 41.12 2.64
C LYS A 55 7.97 40.47 3.12
N PHE A 56 8.40 40.69 4.36
CA PHE A 56 9.56 40.01 4.93
C PHE A 56 9.23 39.49 6.33
N ASP A 57 9.84 38.37 6.71
CA ASP A 57 9.60 37.78 8.02
C ASP A 57 10.60 38.33 9.05
N PRO A 58 10.21 38.48 10.32
CA PRO A 58 11.14 38.83 11.39
C PRO A 58 12.33 37.87 11.44
N PRO A 59 13.54 38.31 11.82
CA PRO A 59 14.73 37.47 11.80
C PRO A 59 14.57 36.13 12.56
N GLU A 60 13.89 36.16 13.71
CA GLU A 60 13.63 34.97 14.52
C GLU A 60 12.74 33.94 13.79
N VAL A 61 11.64 34.42 13.18
CA VAL A 61 10.72 33.58 12.39
C VAL A 61 11.40 33.06 11.14
N PHE A 62 12.21 33.90 10.48
CA PHE A 62 12.95 33.52 9.28
C PHE A 62 14.02 32.44 9.57
N GLU A 63 14.75 32.54 10.68
CA GLU A 63 15.68 31.49 11.12
C GLU A 63 14.97 30.19 11.49
N ALA A 64 13.82 30.27 12.19
CA ALA A 64 13.01 29.10 12.54
C ALA A 64 12.50 28.38 11.27
N ASN A 65 11.94 29.12 10.32
CA ASN A 65 11.43 28.57 9.07
C ASN A 65 12.56 27.98 8.21
N LYS A 66 13.74 28.60 8.19
CA LYS A 66 14.91 28.00 7.52
C LYS A 66 15.28 26.65 8.11
N ARG A 67 15.25 26.52 9.43
CA ARG A 67 15.54 25.26 10.11
C ARG A 67 14.52 24.19 9.76
N GLU A 68 13.23 24.54 9.79
CA GLU A 68 12.13 23.65 9.37
C GLU A 68 12.30 23.16 7.94
N LEU A 69 12.59 24.06 6.98
CA LEU A 69 12.82 23.69 5.58
C LEU A 69 14.00 22.73 5.40
N VAL A 70 15.08 22.91 6.17
CA VAL A 70 16.25 22.01 6.15
C VAL A 70 15.90 20.65 6.75
N ASP A 71 15.19 20.63 7.88
CA ASP A 71 14.77 19.40 8.55
C ASP A 71 13.82 18.59 7.65
N ASP A 72 12.88 19.25 6.97
CA ASP A 72 11.98 18.64 5.98
C ASP A 72 12.73 18.05 4.79
N LEU A 73 13.71 18.78 4.26
CA LEU A 73 14.53 18.30 3.15
C LEU A 73 15.34 17.05 3.54
N ILE A 74 15.97 17.05 4.72
CA ILE A 74 16.76 15.93 5.22
C ILE A 74 15.85 14.72 5.49
N MET A 75 14.69 14.95 6.11
CA MET A 75 13.72 13.89 6.38
C MET A 75 13.25 13.23 5.08
N LYS A 76 12.91 14.02 4.05
CA LYS A 76 12.50 13.52 2.74
C LYS A 76 13.63 12.77 2.03
N ALA A 77 14.87 13.27 2.10
CA ALA A 77 16.02 12.58 1.53
C ALA A 77 16.25 11.19 2.18
N LYS A 78 16.11 11.08 3.50
CA LYS A 78 16.19 9.79 4.21
C LYS A 78 15.04 8.86 3.84
N GLN A 79 13.83 9.38 3.67
CA GLN A 79 12.68 8.59 3.21
C GLN A 79 12.93 7.98 1.83
N ILE A 80 13.49 8.77 0.91
CA ILE A 80 13.92 8.30 -0.42
C ILE A 80 14.99 7.22 -0.30
N GLU A 81 15.99 7.40 0.57
CA GLU A 81 17.05 6.41 0.79
C GLU A 81 16.49 5.06 1.26
N VAL A 82 15.58 5.07 2.23
CA VAL A 82 14.90 3.85 2.72
C VAL A 82 14.07 3.21 1.61
N LEU A 83 13.37 4.01 0.80
CA LEU A 83 12.61 3.49 -0.35
C LEU A 83 13.52 2.81 -1.37
N ILE A 84 14.68 3.39 -1.70
CA ILE A 84 15.67 2.79 -2.60
C ILE A 84 16.19 1.47 -2.03
N GLN A 85 16.53 1.42 -0.73
CA GLN A 85 16.96 0.19 -0.06
C GLN A 85 15.87 -0.89 -0.04
N SER A 86 14.60 -0.50 -0.10
CA SER A 86 13.48 -1.43 -0.18
C SER A 86 13.18 -1.92 -1.60
N LEU A 87 13.80 -1.37 -2.65
CA LEU A 87 13.52 -1.84 -4.01
C LEU A 87 13.98 -3.29 -4.19
N PRO A 88 13.17 -4.14 -4.86
CA PRO A 88 13.62 -5.47 -5.22
C PRO A 88 14.85 -5.38 -6.12
N ALA A 89 15.81 -6.28 -5.91
CA ALA A 89 17.00 -6.32 -6.75
C ALA A 89 16.61 -6.56 -8.22
N PRO A 90 17.26 -5.87 -9.17
CA PRO A 90 16.99 -6.10 -10.57
C PRO A 90 17.42 -7.52 -10.95
N GLU A 91 16.44 -8.35 -11.33
CA GLU A 91 16.69 -9.68 -11.89
C GLU A 91 16.85 -9.57 -13.42
N PRO A 92 17.76 -10.34 -14.06
CA PRO A 92 17.82 -10.42 -15.51
C PRO A 92 16.49 -10.90 -16.09
N GLU A 93 16.06 -10.32 -17.22
CA GLU A 93 14.77 -10.63 -17.85
C GLU A 93 14.59 -12.13 -18.13
N GLU A 94 15.67 -12.82 -18.54
CA GLU A 94 15.63 -14.28 -18.78
C GLU A 94 15.35 -15.09 -17.50
N GLN A 95 15.90 -14.66 -16.36
CA GLN A 95 15.67 -15.34 -15.07
C GLN A 95 14.26 -15.05 -14.57
N GLN A 96 13.81 -13.81 -14.72
CA GLN A 96 12.45 -13.41 -14.39
C GLN A 96 11.41 -14.19 -15.22
N ALA A 97 11.65 -14.33 -16.53
CA ALA A 97 10.77 -15.09 -17.42
C ALA A 97 10.69 -16.57 -17.04
N LYS A 98 11.83 -17.21 -16.71
CA LYS A 98 11.85 -18.60 -16.22
C LYS A 98 11.07 -18.75 -14.93
N ARG A 99 11.29 -17.85 -13.96
CA ARG A 99 10.58 -17.86 -12.68
C ARG A 99 9.07 -17.70 -12.86
N LEU A 100 8.63 -16.83 -13.78
CA LEU A 100 7.21 -16.66 -14.10
C LEU A 100 6.62 -17.93 -14.72
N GLN A 101 7.35 -18.59 -15.62
CA GLN A 101 6.92 -19.85 -16.22
C GLN A 101 6.83 -20.98 -15.19
N GLU A 102 7.78 -21.06 -14.26
CA GLU A 102 7.75 -22.01 -13.15
C GLU A 102 6.52 -21.76 -12.26
N LEU A 103 6.28 -20.51 -11.86
CA LEU A 103 5.11 -20.13 -11.07
C LEU A 103 3.78 -20.44 -11.78
N GLU A 104 3.70 -20.24 -13.10
CA GLU A 104 2.51 -20.59 -13.89
C GLU A 104 2.26 -22.10 -13.89
N SER A 105 3.33 -22.90 -14.00
CA SER A 105 3.24 -24.36 -13.95
C SER A 105 2.79 -24.84 -12.56
N GLU A 106 3.33 -24.26 -11.49
CA GLU A 106 2.92 -24.56 -10.12
C GLU A 106 1.47 -24.18 -9.86
N MET A 107 1.05 -22.99 -10.33
CA MET A 107 -0.34 -22.56 -10.25
C MET A 107 -1.28 -23.52 -10.97
N THR A 108 -0.89 -24.03 -12.14
CA THR A 108 -1.70 -24.96 -12.90
C THR A 108 -1.90 -26.27 -12.13
N VAL A 109 -0.82 -26.82 -11.55
CA VAL A 109 -0.90 -28.03 -10.73
C VAL A 109 -1.75 -27.79 -9.48
N ALA A 110 -1.49 -26.72 -8.74
CA ALA A 110 -2.26 -26.39 -7.53
C ALA A 110 -3.76 -26.20 -7.83
N ASN A 111 -4.10 -25.59 -8.96
CA ASN A 111 -5.50 -25.42 -9.37
C ASN A 111 -6.17 -26.73 -9.78
N GLN A 112 -5.43 -27.66 -10.40
CA GLN A 112 -5.94 -29.01 -10.69
C GLN A 112 -6.22 -29.79 -9.41
N GLU A 113 -5.28 -29.77 -8.45
CA GLU A 113 -5.45 -30.40 -7.15
C GLU A 113 -6.64 -29.81 -6.38
N TYR A 114 -6.75 -28.48 -6.39
CA TYR A 114 -7.89 -27.77 -5.82
C TYR A 114 -9.22 -28.23 -6.44
N THR A 115 -9.30 -28.28 -7.77
CA THR A 115 -10.51 -28.71 -8.49
C THR A 115 -10.87 -30.15 -8.12
N GLN A 116 -9.90 -31.06 -8.07
CA GLN A 116 -10.12 -32.45 -7.67
C GLN A 116 -10.55 -32.58 -6.20
N ALA A 117 -10.01 -31.75 -5.30
CA ALA A 117 -10.42 -31.72 -3.90
C ALA A 117 -11.86 -31.24 -3.75
N VAL A 118 -12.24 -30.18 -4.49
CA VAL A 118 -13.60 -29.65 -4.53
C VAL A 118 -14.59 -30.68 -5.10
N GLU A 119 -14.23 -31.38 -6.17
CA GLU A 119 -15.08 -32.44 -6.73
C GLU A 119 -15.29 -33.59 -5.74
N ARG A 120 -14.24 -34.02 -5.05
CA ARG A 120 -14.33 -35.04 -4.00
C ARG A 120 -15.24 -34.60 -2.86
N ALA A 121 -15.10 -33.36 -2.40
CA ALA A 121 -15.95 -32.78 -1.37
C ALA A 121 -17.42 -32.72 -1.82
N LYS A 122 -17.70 -32.31 -3.07
CA LYS A 122 -19.05 -32.30 -3.64
C LYS A 122 -19.67 -33.70 -3.71
N LYS A 123 -18.91 -34.70 -4.17
CA LYS A 123 -19.38 -36.10 -4.23
C LYS A 123 -19.72 -36.63 -2.84
N LEU A 124 -18.85 -36.40 -1.87
CA LEU A 124 -19.10 -36.82 -0.48
C LEU A 124 -20.31 -36.11 0.13
N HIS A 125 -20.46 -34.80 -0.14
CA HIS A 125 -21.60 -34.03 0.32
C HIS A 125 -22.92 -34.55 -0.25
N ASN A 126 -22.94 -34.90 -1.54
CA ASN A 126 -24.12 -35.50 -2.18
C ASN A 126 -24.45 -36.87 -1.56
N GLN A 127 -23.45 -37.74 -1.38
CA GLN A 127 -23.64 -39.05 -0.74
C GLN A 127 -24.18 -38.92 0.68
N PHE A 128 -23.65 -37.98 1.47
CA PHE A 128 -24.13 -37.73 2.83
C PHE A 128 -25.55 -37.19 2.83
N SER A 129 -25.88 -36.30 1.90
CA SER A 129 -27.23 -35.75 1.74
C SER A 129 -28.25 -36.82 1.33
N GLU A 130 -27.89 -37.73 0.42
CA GLU A 130 -28.73 -38.88 0.03
C GLU A 130 -28.94 -39.87 1.18
N LEU A 131 -27.89 -40.15 1.96
CA LEU A 131 -28.00 -41.03 3.13
C LEU A 131 -28.90 -40.42 4.20
N LEU A 132 -28.73 -39.12 4.50
CA LEU A 132 -29.61 -38.40 5.43
C LEU A 132 -31.07 -38.41 4.94
N ARG A 133 -31.30 -38.17 3.65
CA ARG A 133 -32.64 -38.22 3.06
C ARG A 133 -33.27 -39.60 3.18
N THR A 134 -32.51 -40.65 2.87
CA THR A 134 -32.97 -42.04 3.01
C THR A 134 -33.28 -42.40 4.47
N MET A 135 -32.45 -41.96 5.41
CA MET A 135 -32.70 -42.15 6.85
C MET A 135 -33.97 -41.43 7.30
N LEU A 136 -34.18 -40.18 6.87
CA LEU A 136 -35.41 -39.42 7.13
C LEU A 136 -36.65 -40.11 6.54
N ASP A 137 -36.61 -40.52 5.27
CA ASP A 137 -37.71 -41.22 4.62
C ASP A 137 -38.03 -42.56 5.32
N SER A 138 -37.01 -43.30 5.77
CA SER A 138 -37.20 -44.54 6.52
C SER A 138 -37.81 -44.31 7.91
N ALA A 139 -37.42 -43.24 8.60
CA ALA A 139 -37.97 -42.86 9.90
C ALA A 139 -39.44 -42.42 9.78
N ASP A 140 -39.80 -41.72 8.71
CA ASP A 140 -41.20 -41.35 8.41
C ASP A 140 -42.06 -42.59 8.08
N ILE A 141 -41.50 -43.59 7.39
CA ILE A 141 -42.19 -44.86 7.11
C ILE A 141 -42.41 -45.66 8.41
N GLU A 142 -41.40 -45.77 9.28
CA GLU A 142 -41.53 -46.43 10.58
C GLU A 142 -42.54 -45.70 11.50
N ALA A 143 -42.52 -44.37 11.55
CA ALA A 143 -43.49 -43.58 12.30
C ALA A 143 -44.93 -43.79 11.77
N SER A 144 -45.09 -43.85 10.45
CA SER A 144 -46.38 -44.12 9.80
C SER A 144 -46.90 -45.54 10.09
N LEU A 145 -46.02 -46.56 10.05
CA LEU A 145 -46.38 -47.95 10.38
C LEU A 145 -46.77 -48.11 11.85
N LEU A 146 -46.04 -47.47 12.78
CA LEU A 146 -46.35 -47.46 14.20
C LEU A 146 -47.69 -46.74 14.51
N SER A 147 -48.03 -45.69 13.75
CA SER A 147 -49.32 -45.01 13.88
C SER A 147 -50.50 -45.88 13.40
N LYS A 148 -50.28 -46.72 12.38
CA LYS A 148 -51.29 -47.62 11.80
C LYS A 148 -51.58 -48.84 12.69
N GLN A 149 -50.56 -49.37 13.37
CA GLN A 149 -50.73 -50.48 14.33
C GLN A 149 -51.46 -50.08 15.62
N ARG A 150 -51.51 -48.79 15.99
CA ARG A 150 -52.27 -48.30 17.15
C ARG A 150 -53.76 -48.04 16.87
N SER A 151 -54.20 -48.14 15.61
CA SER A 151 -55.60 -47.92 15.20
C SER A 151 -56.37 -49.22 14.89
N ILE A 152 -55.86 -50.38 15.32
CA ILE A 152 -56.57 -51.67 15.34
C ILE A 152 -56.73 -52.09 16.80
#